data_AF-A0A7X7GW13-F1
#
_entry.id   AF-A0A7X7GW13-F1
#
_cell.length_a   1.000
_cell.length_b   1.000
_cell.length_c   1.000
_cell.angle_alpha   90.00
_cell.angle_beta   90.00
_cell.angle_gamma   90.00
#
_symmetry.space_group_name_H-M   'P 1'
#
loop_
_entity.id
_entity.type
_entity.pdbx_description
1 polymer ?
#
loop_
_entity_poly.entity_id
_entity_poly.type
_entity_poly.pdbx_seq_one_letter_code
_entity_poly.pdbx_strand_id
1 'polypeptide(L)'
;SGAEQGAASAPEPGIDVLEERLAAAEEQGLAAVEELAKAEPTEGRVFVALASHRAKGGDFEGALDAVSKALALDPKLFDHPRIAGVLFRAAQASESSAAAFRLLQGPMGTRGADILYDLAHTPGVRDAVRRRASQIVVGDAFADSASPALSVALDLRRARGCAAYRALLERAKNVGDGRALELLRPLQSTTGCGAQKQADCYPCLRGDSALDVAIETIQKRIAPPADHAATR
;
A
#
# COMPACT_ATOMS: atom_id res chain seq x y z
N SER A 1 -7.30 -49.08 40.90
CA SER A 1 -6.82 -47.81 41.46
C SER A 1 -5.53 -47.43 40.77
N GLY A 2 -5.44 -46.20 40.26
CA GLY A 2 -4.23 -45.65 39.64
C GLY A 2 -4.54 -44.96 38.32
N ALA A 3 -5.19 -43.80 38.40
CA ALA A 3 -5.35 -42.89 37.26
C ALA A 3 -4.05 -42.08 37.10
N GLU A 4 -3.36 -42.23 35.99
CA GLU A 4 -2.28 -41.32 35.60
C GLU A 4 -2.87 -40.18 34.77
N GLN A 5 -2.93 -39.02 35.43
CA GLN A 5 -3.37 -37.76 34.88
C GLN A 5 -2.29 -37.25 33.92
N GLY A 6 -2.57 -37.31 32.62
CA GLY A 6 -1.80 -36.61 31.61
C GLY A 6 -1.93 -35.11 31.82
N ALA A 7 -0.83 -34.49 32.27
CA ALA A 7 -0.71 -33.07 32.50
C ALA A 7 -1.10 -32.27 31.25
N ALA A 8 -2.15 -31.47 31.37
CA ALA A 8 -2.44 -30.41 30.41
C ALA A 8 -1.29 -29.40 30.48
N SER A 9 -0.54 -29.29 29.39
CA SER A 9 0.47 -28.24 29.22
C SER A 9 -0.21 -26.88 29.36
N ALA A 10 0.30 -26.04 30.25
CA ALA A 10 -0.08 -24.64 30.34
C ALA A 10 0.23 -23.95 29.00
N PRO A 11 -0.63 -23.03 28.52
CA PRO A 11 -0.33 -22.24 27.32
C PRO A 11 0.88 -21.32 27.58
N GLU A 12 1.79 -21.27 26.61
CA GLU A 12 3.01 -20.46 26.66
C GLU A 12 2.68 -18.95 26.72
N PRO A 13 3.44 -18.15 27.48
CA PRO A 13 3.20 -16.72 27.59
C PRO A 13 3.71 -15.98 26.34
N GLY A 14 2.83 -15.27 25.63
CA GLY A 14 3.25 -14.14 24.80
C GLY A 14 2.62 -13.98 23.41
N ILE A 15 1.73 -14.87 22.96
CA ILE A 15 0.92 -14.57 21.78
C ILE A 15 -0.25 -13.66 22.22
N ASP A 16 -0.41 -12.52 21.55
CA ASP A 16 -1.54 -11.62 21.80
C ASP A 16 -2.84 -12.44 21.62
N VAL A 17 -3.54 -12.71 22.72
CA VAL A 17 -4.77 -13.53 22.75
C VAL A 17 -5.79 -13.02 21.74
N LEU A 18 -5.76 -11.71 21.42
CA LEU A 18 -6.61 -11.15 20.38
C LEU A 18 -6.19 -11.62 18.98
N GLU A 19 -4.89 -11.71 18.69
CA GLU A 19 -4.40 -12.17 17.39
C GLU A 19 -4.72 -13.64 17.12
N GLU A 20 -4.60 -14.52 18.12
CA GLU A 20 -5.02 -15.92 17.98
C GLU A 20 -6.52 -16.04 17.71
N ARG A 21 -7.32 -15.31 18.49
CA ARG A 21 -8.78 -15.28 18.32
C ARG A 21 -9.17 -14.71 16.96
N LEU A 22 -8.47 -13.68 16.51
CA LEU A 22 -8.68 -13.07 15.20
C LEU A 22 -8.34 -14.05 14.08
N ALA A 23 -7.18 -14.70 14.14
CA ALA A 23 -6.77 -15.70 13.17
C ALA A 23 -7.79 -16.86 13.08
N ALA A 24 -8.20 -17.41 14.22
CA ALA A 24 -9.21 -18.46 14.29
C ALA A 24 -10.57 -18.01 13.72
N ALA A 25 -11.00 -16.78 14.00
CA ALA A 25 -12.23 -16.22 13.45
C ALA A 25 -12.13 -16.01 11.92
N GLU A 26 -11.00 -15.53 11.42
CA GLU A 26 -10.78 -15.33 9.98
C GLU A 26 -10.78 -16.66 9.21
N GLU A 27 -10.25 -17.74 9.79
CA GLU A 27 -10.33 -19.10 9.22
C GLU A 27 -11.76 -19.63 9.14
N GLN A 28 -12.59 -19.32 10.15
CA GLN A 28 -14.00 -19.70 10.20
C GLN A 28 -14.90 -18.82 9.30
N GLY A 29 -14.39 -17.67 8.84
CA GLY A 29 -15.05 -16.82 7.87
C GLY A 29 -15.85 -15.65 8.47
N LEU A 30 -16.65 -15.00 7.63
CA LEU A 30 -17.30 -13.72 7.97
C LEU A 30 -18.14 -13.77 9.26
N ALA A 31 -18.94 -14.83 9.44
CA ALA A 31 -19.80 -14.95 10.61
C ALA A 31 -19.02 -14.95 11.93
N ALA A 32 -17.89 -15.67 11.99
CA ALA A 32 -17.04 -15.72 13.18
C ALA A 32 -16.35 -14.37 13.44
N VAL A 33 -15.89 -13.70 12.38
CA VAL A 33 -15.32 -12.34 12.49
C VAL A 33 -16.38 -11.33 12.97
N GLU A 34 -17.63 -11.46 12.55
CA GLU A 34 -18.73 -10.62 13.02
C GLU A 34 -19.05 -10.85 14.50
N GLU A 35 -19.07 -12.10 14.97
CA GLU A 35 -19.22 -12.40 16.39
C GLU A 35 -18.05 -11.86 17.20
N LEU A 36 -16.81 -11.97 16.70
CA LEU A 36 -15.64 -11.39 17.34
C LEU A 36 -15.74 -9.85 17.42
N ALA A 37 -16.24 -9.18 16.37
CA ALA A 37 -16.45 -7.74 16.36
C ALA A 37 -17.52 -7.26 17.36
N LYS A 38 -18.49 -8.12 17.69
CA LYS A 38 -19.47 -7.87 18.75
C LYS A 38 -18.85 -8.06 20.15
N ALA A 39 -18.02 -9.10 20.30
CA ALA A 39 -17.33 -9.40 21.55
C ALA A 39 -16.24 -8.35 21.89
N GLU A 40 -15.57 -7.81 20.87
CA GLU A 40 -14.46 -6.85 21.00
C GLU A 40 -14.77 -5.52 20.29
N PRO A 41 -15.78 -4.76 20.75
CA PRO A 41 -16.29 -3.59 20.01
C PRO A 41 -15.33 -2.39 19.99
N THR A 42 -14.28 -2.41 20.80
CA THR A 42 -13.24 -1.37 20.93
C THR A 42 -11.94 -1.71 20.20
N GLU A 43 -11.80 -2.93 19.68
CA GLU A 43 -10.56 -3.37 19.04
C GLU A 43 -10.56 -3.06 17.54
N GLY A 44 -9.88 -1.98 17.15
CA GLY A 44 -9.81 -1.52 15.76
C GLY A 44 -9.33 -2.59 14.77
N ARG A 45 -8.37 -3.44 15.17
CA ARG A 45 -7.85 -4.57 14.35
C ARG A 45 -8.95 -5.57 13.96
N VAL A 46 -9.93 -5.81 14.83
CA VAL A 46 -11.08 -6.69 14.53
C VAL A 46 -11.94 -6.09 13.42
N PHE A 47 -12.17 -4.77 13.45
CA PHE A 47 -12.90 -4.07 12.39
C PHE A 47 -12.15 -4.04 11.05
N VAL A 48 -10.82 -4.07 11.07
CA VAL A 48 -10.03 -4.23 9.85
C VAL A 48 -10.23 -5.62 9.23
N ALA A 49 -10.26 -6.69 10.03
CA ALA A 49 -10.56 -8.03 9.55
C ALA A 49 -12.00 -8.12 9.01
N LEU A 50 -12.97 -7.55 9.73
CA LEU A 50 -14.37 -7.49 9.30
C LEU A 50 -14.51 -6.78 7.96
N ALA A 51 -13.88 -5.61 7.79
CA ALA A 51 -13.87 -4.87 6.53
C ALA A 51 -13.31 -5.71 5.39
N SER A 52 -12.21 -6.42 5.63
CA SER A 52 -11.57 -7.30 4.64
C SER A 52 -12.50 -8.43 4.21
N HIS A 53 -13.16 -9.11 5.16
CA HIS A 53 -14.10 -10.20 4.88
C HIS A 53 -15.35 -9.73 4.14
N ARG A 54 -15.94 -8.60 4.55
CA ARG A 54 -17.10 -8.00 3.84
C ARG A 54 -16.77 -7.63 2.40
N ALA A 55 -15.63 -6.97 2.20
CA ALA A 55 -15.17 -6.61 0.85
C ALA A 55 -14.84 -7.84 -0.02
N LYS A 56 -14.39 -8.97 0.56
CA LYS A 56 -14.24 -10.25 -0.18
C LYS A 56 -15.61 -10.81 -0.60
N GLY A 57 -16.64 -10.64 0.22
CA GLY A 57 -18.02 -11.03 -0.09
C GLY A 57 -18.76 -10.06 -1.02
N GLY A 58 -18.13 -8.95 -1.45
CA GLY A 58 -18.75 -7.92 -2.29
C GLY A 58 -19.60 -6.90 -1.51
N ASP A 59 -19.72 -7.03 -0.20
CA ASP A 59 -20.36 -6.04 0.67
C ASP A 59 -19.40 -4.86 0.92
N PHE A 60 -19.32 -3.96 -0.05
CA PHE A 60 -18.45 -2.80 0.05
C PHE A 60 -19.01 -1.72 0.99
N GLU A 61 -20.32 -1.60 1.14
CA GLU A 61 -20.93 -0.64 2.07
C GLU A 61 -20.57 -1.02 3.52
N GLY A 62 -20.88 -2.26 3.92
CA GLY A 62 -20.54 -2.75 5.25
C GLY A 62 -19.03 -2.84 5.49
N ALA A 63 -18.22 -3.00 4.44
CA ALA A 63 -16.77 -2.91 4.55
C ALA A 63 -16.29 -1.48 4.86
N LEU A 64 -16.85 -0.47 4.20
CA LEU A 64 -16.48 0.94 4.45
C LEU A 64 -16.92 1.42 5.82
N ASP A 65 -18.04 0.93 6.34
CA ASP A 65 -18.46 1.18 7.72
C ASP A 65 -17.46 0.59 8.72
N ALA A 66 -17.03 -0.64 8.49
CA ALA A 66 -16.02 -1.29 9.31
C ALA A 66 -14.66 -0.57 9.23
N VAL A 67 -14.23 -0.10 8.05
CA VAL A 67 -13.03 0.76 7.91
C VAL A 67 -13.19 2.04 8.73
N SER A 68 -14.33 2.72 8.61
CA SER A 68 -14.58 3.97 9.32
C SER A 68 -14.52 3.78 10.83
N LYS A 69 -15.09 2.68 11.33
CA LYS A 69 -15.01 2.32 12.75
C LYS A 69 -13.59 1.98 13.18
N ALA A 70 -12.84 1.22 12.38
CA ALA A 70 -11.44 0.92 12.66
C ALA A 70 -10.60 2.20 12.83
N LEU A 71 -10.72 3.14 11.89
CA LEU A 71 -9.99 4.42 11.91
C LEU A 71 -10.45 5.34 13.05
N ALA A 72 -11.71 5.25 13.48
CA ALA A 72 -12.20 6.00 14.63
C ALA A 72 -11.65 5.45 15.97
N LEU A 73 -11.46 4.14 16.06
CA LEU A 73 -10.91 3.47 17.25
C LEU A 73 -9.39 3.65 17.35
N ASP A 74 -8.69 3.49 16.23
CA ASP A 74 -7.26 3.73 16.12
C ASP A 74 -6.93 4.43 14.80
N PRO A 75 -6.69 5.75 14.83
CA PRO A 75 -6.30 6.50 13.65
C PRO A 75 -5.05 5.96 12.96
N LYS A 76 -4.13 5.29 13.66
CA LYS A 76 -2.89 4.74 13.08
C LYS A 76 -3.14 3.62 12.07
N LEU A 77 -4.32 2.98 12.13
CA LEU A 77 -4.71 1.94 11.18
C LEU A 77 -4.89 2.46 9.74
N PHE A 78 -4.78 3.78 9.50
CA PHE A 78 -4.76 4.35 8.15
C PHE A 78 -3.70 3.74 7.24
N ASP A 79 -2.59 3.24 7.80
CA ASP A 79 -1.51 2.59 7.04
C ASP A 79 -1.73 1.08 6.80
N HIS A 80 -2.76 0.50 7.41
CA HIS A 80 -2.94 -0.95 7.45
C HIS A 80 -3.21 -1.52 6.03
N PRO A 81 -2.45 -2.55 5.58
CA PRO A 81 -2.50 -3.02 4.19
C PRO A 81 -3.88 -3.55 3.76
N ARG A 82 -4.60 -4.20 4.69
CA ARG A 82 -5.99 -4.65 4.42
C ARG A 82 -6.96 -3.49 4.17
N ILE A 83 -6.83 -2.36 4.88
CA ILE A 83 -7.68 -1.18 4.64
C ILE A 83 -7.41 -0.63 3.23
N ALA A 84 -6.13 -0.53 2.83
CA ALA A 84 -5.77 -0.11 1.48
C ALA A 84 -6.42 -1.00 0.41
N GLY A 85 -6.36 -2.32 0.57
CA GLY A 85 -6.99 -3.28 -0.34
C GLY A 85 -8.54 -3.23 -0.35
N VAL A 86 -9.17 -2.91 0.78
CA VAL A 86 -10.62 -2.67 0.85
C VAL A 86 -10.99 -1.41 0.09
N LEU A 87 -10.32 -0.29 0.36
CA LEU A 87 -10.62 1.01 -0.27
C LEU A 87 -10.34 0.99 -1.78
N PHE A 88 -9.28 0.34 -2.23
CA PHE A 88 -8.99 0.19 -3.66
C PHE A 88 -10.10 -0.57 -4.40
N ARG A 89 -10.66 -1.62 -3.80
CA ARG A 89 -11.77 -2.39 -4.38
C ARG A 89 -13.09 -1.63 -4.29
N ALA A 90 -13.42 -1.05 -3.13
CA ALA A 90 -14.63 -0.26 -2.93
C ALA A 90 -14.67 0.99 -3.83
N ALA A 91 -13.54 1.66 -4.06
CA ALA A 91 -13.46 2.77 -5.01
C ALA A 91 -13.88 2.36 -6.44
N GLN A 92 -13.72 1.08 -6.76
CA GLN A 92 -14.06 0.50 -8.06
C GLN A 92 -15.48 -0.08 -8.14
N ALA A 93 -16.21 -0.19 -7.03
CA ALA A 93 -17.62 -0.58 -7.05
C ALA A 93 -18.50 0.67 -7.17
N SER A 94 -19.52 0.62 -8.04
CA SER A 94 -20.26 1.84 -8.43
C SER A 94 -20.98 2.47 -7.24
N GLU A 95 -21.60 1.62 -6.41
CA GLU A 95 -22.38 1.94 -5.24
C GLU A 95 -21.55 2.51 -4.08
N SER A 96 -20.30 2.08 -3.94
CA SER A 96 -19.43 2.45 -2.81
C SER A 96 -18.30 3.41 -3.21
N SER A 97 -18.14 3.69 -4.52
CA SER A 97 -17.05 4.53 -5.05
C SER A 97 -16.98 5.88 -4.35
N ALA A 98 -18.09 6.60 -4.29
CA ALA A 98 -18.12 7.94 -3.70
C ALA A 98 -17.70 7.94 -2.22
N ALA A 99 -18.15 6.94 -1.45
CA ALA A 99 -17.79 6.81 -0.04
C ALA A 99 -16.30 6.45 0.14
N ALA A 100 -15.76 5.55 -0.68
CA ALA A 100 -14.34 5.20 -0.67
C ALA A 100 -13.45 6.42 -0.99
N PHE A 101 -13.81 7.24 -1.98
CA PHE A 101 -13.06 8.46 -2.30
C PHE A 101 -13.05 9.47 -1.15
N ARG A 102 -14.13 9.57 -0.35
CA ARG A 102 -14.15 10.44 0.85
C ARG A 102 -13.14 9.97 1.90
N LEU A 103 -13.05 8.66 2.14
CA LEU A 103 -12.07 8.11 3.09
C LEU A 103 -10.64 8.34 2.59
N LEU A 104 -10.39 8.12 1.29
CA LEU A 104 -9.09 8.31 0.66
C LEU A 104 -8.61 9.78 0.67
N GLN A 105 -9.52 10.74 0.61
CA GLN A 105 -9.18 12.18 0.65
C GLN A 105 -9.17 12.76 2.07
N GLY A 106 -9.66 12.03 3.07
CA GLY A 106 -9.78 12.49 4.44
C GLY A 106 -8.92 11.67 5.40
N PRO A 107 -9.53 10.77 6.19
CA PRO A 107 -8.86 10.08 7.31
C PRO A 107 -7.68 9.19 6.90
N MET A 108 -7.56 8.80 5.63
CA MET A 108 -6.44 8.00 5.14
C MET A 108 -5.12 8.78 4.98
N GLY A 109 -5.15 10.12 5.04
CA GLY A 109 -3.97 10.97 4.94
C GLY A 109 -3.09 10.63 3.72
N THR A 110 -1.77 10.53 3.95
CA THR A 110 -0.79 10.24 2.90
C THR A 110 -0.97 8.87 2.26
N ARG A 111 -1.48 7.89 3.01
CA ARG A 111 -1.80 6.57 2.47
C ARG A 111 -2.98 6.63 1.50
N GLY A 112 -3.93 7.51 1.77
CA GLY A 112 -5.04 7.81 0.86
C GLY A 112 -4.55 8.38 -0.46
N ALA A 113 -3.59 9.31 -0.42
CA ALA A 113 -2.96 9.87 -1.62
C ALA A 113 -2.21 8.81 -2.43
N ASP A 114 -1.50 7.88 -1.78
CA ASP A 114 -0.86 6.74 -2.47
C ASP A 114 -1.88 5.91 -3.25
N ILE A 115 -2.99 5.53 -2.62
CA ILE A 115 -4.03 4.71 -3.26
C ILE A 115 -4.73 5.49 -4.38
N LEU A 116 -4.95 6.79 -4.23
CA LEU A 116 -5.49 7.65 -5.30
C LEU A 116 -4.55 7.69 -6.51
N TYR A 117 -3.24 7.77 -6.28
CA TYR A 117 -2.26 7.67 -7.35
C TYR A 117 -2.33 6.31 -8.05
N ASP A 118 -2.42 5.22 -7.29
CA ASP A 118 -2.51 3.86 -7.84
C ASP A 118 -3.80 3.68 -8.66
N LEU A 119 -4.95 4.14 -8.16
CA LEU A 119 -6.22 4.14 -8.90
C LEU A 119 -6.13 4.92 -10.22
N ALA A 120 -5.28 5.95 -10.30
CA ALA A 120 -5.08 6.73 -11.52
C ALA A 120 -4.16 6.06 -12.56
N HIS A 121 -3.28 5.14 -12.14
CA HIS A 121 -2.19 4.64 -12.98
C HIS A 121 -2.14 3.11 -13.15
N THR A 122 -2.83 2.34 -12.29
CA THR A 122 -2.85 0.88 -12.38
C THR A 122 -3.70 0.42 -13.58
N PRO A 123 -3.14 -0.43 -14.48
CA PRO A 123 -3.92 -1.07 -15.53
C PRO A 123 -5.08 -1.90 -14.97
N GLY A 124 -6.23 -1.88 -15.64
CA GLY A 124 -7.43 -2.62 -15.22
C GLY A 124 -8.36 -1.86 -14.28
N VAL A 125 -7.96 -0.69 -13.75
CA VAL A 125 -8.88 0.17 -13.00
C VAL A 125 -9.96 0.73 -13.92
N ARG A 126 -11.23 0.62 -13.49
CA ARG A 126 -12.41 1.10 -14.25
C ARG A 126 -12.22 2.55 -14.70
N ASP A 127 -12.56 2.83 -15.96
CA ASP A 127 -12.34 4.13 -16.60
C ASP A 127 -12.90 5.32 -15.81
N ALA A 128 -14.11 5.22 -15.28
CA ALA A 128 -14.71 6.29 -14.49
C ALA A 128 -13.91 6.60 -13.21
N VAL A 129 -13.39 5.55 -12.57
CA VAL A 129 -12.61 5.62 -11.33
C VAL A 129 -11.23 6.18 -11.62
N ARG A 130 -10.57 5.67 -12.67
CA ARG A 130 -9.28 6.17 -13.14
C ARG A 130 -9.37 7.66 -13.45
N ARG A 131 -10.36 8.10 -14.25
CA ARG A 131 -10.53 9.53 -14.59
C ARG A 131 -10.72 10.39 -13.34
N ARG A 132 -11.56 9.95 -12.40
CA ARG A 132 -11.79 10.66 -11.14
C ARG A 132 -10.51 10.78 -10.32
N ALA A 133 -9.79 9.67 -10.16
CA ALA A 133 -8.51 9.64 -9.46
C ALA A 133 -7.47 10.54 -10.13
N SER A 134 -7.36 10.49 -11.47
CA SER A 134 -6.46 11.36 -12.23
C SER A 134 -6.77 12.84 -12.02
N GLN A 135 -8.05 13.24 -11.99
CA GLN A 135 -8.45 14.63 -11.72
C GLN A 135 -8.00 15.11 -10.34
N ILE A 136 -8.02 14.22 -9.34
CA ILE A 136 -7.55 14.53 -7.98
C ILE A 136 -6.02 14.65 -7.96
N VAL A 137 -5.32 13.66 -8.54
CA VAL A 137 -3.86 13.55 -8.50
C VAL A 137 -3.14 14.69 -9.21
N VAL A 138 -3.79 15.33 -10.20
CA VAL A 138 -3.22 16.50 -10.91
C VAL A 138 -3.49 17.84 -10.22
N GLY A 139 -4.35 17.89 -9.20
CA GLY A 139 -4.66 19.12 -8.48
C GLY A 139 -3.52 19.56 -7.56
N ASP A 140 -3.33 20.87 -7.40
CA ASP A 140 -2.22 21.41 -6.60
C ASP A 140 -2.25 20.92 -5.14
N ALA A 141 -3.43 20.83 -4.54
CA ALA A 141 -3.62 20.34 -3.17
C ALA A 141 -3.19 18.87 -2.97
N PHE A 142 -3.11 18.07 -4.04
CA PHE A 142 -2.67 16.67 -3.95
C PHE A 142 -1.19 16.54 -3.61
N ALA A 143 -0.35 17.49 -4.06
CA ALA A 143 1.08 17.46 -3.81
C ALA A 143 1.39 17.49 -2.31
N ASP A 144 0.62 18.26 -1.54
CA ASP A 144 0.75 18.37 -0.08
C ASP A 144 0.28 17.12 0.67
N SER A 145 -0.54 16.30 0.01
CA SER A 145 -1.08 15.06 0.57
C SER A 145 -0.22 13.84 0.24
N ALA A 146 0.78 13.97 -0.63
CA ALA A 146 1.59 12.85 -1.08
C ALA A 146 2.48 12.30 0.05
N SER A 147 2.59 10.98 0.13
CA SER A 147 3.62 10.36 0.97
C SER A 147 5.03 10.79 0.51
N PRO A 148 6.06 10.73 1.39
CA PRO A 148 7.43 11.04 0.98
C PRO A 148 7.91 10.24 -0.24
N ALA A 149 7.53 8.96 -0.31
CA ALA A 149 7.84 8.09 -1.45
C ALA A 149 7.13 8.52 -2.74
N LEU A 150 5.83 8.83 -2.64
CA LEU A 150 5.05 9.33 -3.79
C LEU A 150 5.56 10.68 -4.29
N SER A 151 5.92 11.60 -3.39
CA SER A 151 6.49 12.89 -3.76
C SER A 151 7.75 12.74 -4.62
N VAL A 152 8.65 11.81 -4.28
CA VAL A 152 9.80 11.47 -5.14
C VAL A 152 9.36 10.98 -6.52
N ALA A 153 8.40 10.06 -6.60
CA ALA A 153 7.93 9.55 -7.89
C ALA A 153 7.29 10.64 -8.76
N LEU A 154 6.52 11.56 -8.16
CA LEU A 154 5.93 12.70 -8.85
C LEU A 154 7.01 13.64 -9.39
N ASP A 155 8.03 13.94 -8.59
CA ASP A 155 9.14 14.80 -9.02
C ASP A 155 9.99 14.15 -10.11
N LEU A 156 10.26 12.85 -10.02
CA LEU A 156 10.93 12.10 -11.08
C LEU A 156 10.14 12.12 -12.39
N ARG A 157 8.80 12.03 -12.33
CA ARG A 157 7.94 12.12 -13.52
C ARG A 157 7.97 13.51 -14.16
N ARG A 158 8.18 14.57 -13.36
CA ARG A 158 8.32 15.95 -13.84
C ARG A 158 9.75 16.30 -14.27
N ALA A 159 10.76 15.61 -13.74
CA ALA A 159 12.16 15.87 -14.02
C ALA A 159 12.45 15.78 -15.52
N ARG A 160 13.23 16.75 -16.01
CA ARG A 160 13.68 16.80 -17.40
C ARG A 160 15.18 17.02 -17.42
N GLY A 161 15.86 16.14 -18.11
CA GLY A 161 17.30 16.23 -18.29
C GLY A 161 18.11 15.82 -17.07
N CYS A 162 19.40 15.82 -17.32
CA CYS A 162 20.47 15.30 -16.48
C CYS A 162 20.49 15.85 -15.04
N ALA A 163 20.54 17.16 -14.89
CA ALA A 163 20.67 17.81 -13.58
C ALA A 163 19.46 17.56 -12.67
N ALA A 164 18.25 17.57 -13.24
CA ALA A 164 17.02 17.34 -12.49
C ALA A 164 16.96 15.91 -11.92
N TYR A 165 17.32 14.90 -12.72
CA TYR A 165 17.40 13.53 -12.21
C TYR A 165 18.48 13.39 -11.14
N ARG A 166 19.67 13.95 -11.37
CA ARG A 166 20.80 13.88 -10.42
C ARG A 166 20.41 14.45 -9.05
N ALA A 167 19.71 15.58 -9.02
CA ALA A 167 19.26 16.23 -7.79
C ALA A 167 18.25 15.38 -6.97
N LEU A 168 17.57 14.42 -7.60
CA LEU A 168 16.56 13.57 -6.96
C LEU A 168 17.11 12.23 -6.45
N LEU A 169 18.31 11.80 -6.90
CA LEU A 169 18.83 10.45 -6.62
C LEU A 169 19.00 10.18 -5.12
N GLU A 170 19.54 11.13 -4.37
CA GLU A 170 19.73 10.97 -2.92
C GLU A 170 18.39 10.83 -2.18
N ARG A 171 17.39 11.64 -2.54
CA ARG A 171 16.06 11.55 -1.93
C ARG A 171 15.36 10.25 -2.33
N ALA A 172 15.50 9.82 -3.59
CA ALA A 172 14.98 8.55 -4.06
C ALA A 172 15.63 7.35 -3.37
N LYS A 173 16.95 7.37 -3.17
CA LYS A 173 17.67 6.37 -2.37
C LYS A 173 17.06 6.25 -0.97
N ASN A 174 16.78 7.38 -0.31
CA ASN A 174 16.35 7.38 1.09
C ASN A 174 14.89 6.95 1.30
N VAL A 175 13.95 7.45 0.46
CA VAL A 175 12.51 7.24 0.69
C VAL A 175 11.73 6.73 -0.53
N GLY A 176 12.38 6.52 -1.68
CA GLY A 176 11.71 6.03 -2.88
C GLY A 176 11.16 4.61 -2.74
N ASP A 177 10.14 4.29 -3.54
CA ASP A 177 9.52 2.97 -3.60
C ASP A 177 9.45 2.44 -5.03
N GLY A 178 8.65 1.40 -5.27
CA GLY A 178 8.48 0.78 -6.59
C GLY A 178 8.14 1.78 -7.70
N ARG A 179 7.40 2.86 -7.41
CA ARG A 179 7.03 3.88 -8.39
C ARG A 179 8.25 4.68 -8.85
N ALA A 180 9.14 5.03 -7.92
CA ALA A 180 10.41 5.67 -8.25
C ALA A 180 11.33 4.71 -9.03
N LEU A 181 11.35 3.43 -8.66
CA LEU A 181 12.16 2.42 -9.33
C LEU A 181 11.81 2.24 -10.81
N GLU A 182 10.51 2.24 -11.15
CA GLU A 182 10.04 2.20 -12.54
C GLU A 182 10.53 3.38 -13.38
N LEU A 183 10.69 4.55 -12.76
CA LEU A 183 11.16 5.77 -13.43
C LEU A 183 12.69 5.85 -13.52
N LEU A 184 13.42 5.27 -12.55
CA LEU A 184 14.88 5.31 -12.50
C LEU A 184 15.55 4.25 -13.38
N ARG A 185 14.98 3.03 -13.47
CA ARG A 185 15.56 1.93 -14.26
C ARG A 185 15.84 2.30 -15.72
N PRO A 186 14.93 2.97 -16.47
CA PRO A 186 15.22 3.38 -17.84
C PRO A 186 16.43 4.31 -17.97
N LEU A 187 16.79 5.05 -16.91
CA LEU A 187 17.95 5.97 -16.91
C LEU A 187 19.29 5.22 -16.89
N GLN A 188 19.30 3.92 -16.59
CA GLN A 188 20.51 3.08 -16.69
C GLN A 188 20.89 2.78 -18.15
N SER A 189 19.96 2.92 -19.10
CA SER A 189 20.28 2.73 -20.51
C SER A 189 21.30 3.77 -20.98
N THR A 190 22.39 3.29 -21.57
CA THR A 190 23.43 4.12 -22.20
C THR A 190 23.16 4.36 -23.69
N THR A 191 22.01 3.94 -24.18
CA THR A 191 21.56 4.13 -25.57
C THR A 191 20.12 4.63 -25.61
N GLY A 192 19.68 5.17 -26.74
CA GLY A 192 18.32 5.68 -26.95
C GLY A 192 18.23 7.06 -27.58
N CYS A 193 19.32 7.83 -27.56
CA CYS A 193 19.37 9.20 -28.06
C CYS A 193 20.24 9.36 -29.33
N GLY A 194 20.09 10.50 -30.01
CA GLY A 194 20.74 10.79 -31.28
C GLY A 194 20.07 10.14 -32.50
N ALA A 195 20.58 10.45 -33.70
CA ALA A 195 19.95 10.05 -34.97
C ALA A 195 19.80 8.53 -35.14
N GLN A 196 20.72 7.74 -34.58
CA GLN A 196 20.71 6.27 -34.64
C GLN A 196 20.30 5.60 -33.32
N LYS A 197 19.85 6.37 -32.31
CA LYS A 197 19.53 5.87 -30.96
C LYS A 197 20.67 5.15 -30.23
N GLN A 198 21.92 5.40 -30.61
CA GLN A 198 23.09 4.78 -29.98
C GLN A 198 23.74 5.66 -28.90
N ALA A 199 23.37 6.93 -28.81
CA ALA A 199 23.94 7.83 -27.81
C ALA A 199 23.22 7.67 -26.47
N ASP A 200 23.96 7.89 -25.39
CA ASP A 200 23.43 8.00 -24.04
C ASP A 200 22.58 9.27 -23.92
N CYS A 201 21.35 9.11 -23.45
CA CYS A 201 20.45 10.23 -23.20
C CYS A 201 20.86 11.04 -21.96
N TYR A 202 21.58 10.41 -21.02
CA TYR A 202 21.91 10.98 -19.71
C TYR A 202 23.38 10.68 -19.30
N PRO A 203 24.38 11.06 -20.12
CA PRO A 203 25.79 10.76 -19.84
C PRO A 203 26.27 11.37 -18.51
N CYS A 204 25.66 12.46 -18.04
CA CYS A 204 25.97 13.06 -16.74
C CYS A 204 25.71 12.13 -15.54
N LEU A 205 24.85 11.13 -15.69
CA LEU A 205 24.48 10.21 -14.61
C LEU A 205 25.52 9.10 -14.45
N ARG A 206 26.55 9.05 -15.31
CA ARG A 206 27.64 8.06 -15.28
C ARG A 206 28.84 8.48 -14.45
N GLY A 207 28.87 9.72 -13.97
CA GLY A 207 30.02 10.28 -13.24
C GLY A 207 30.23 9.69 -11.84
N ASP A 208 29.25 8.97 -11.29
CA ASP A 208 29.34 8.22 -10.04
C ASP A 208 28.30 7.08 -10.03
N SER A 209 28.26 6.31 -8.94
CA SER A 209 27.33 5.20 -8.74
C SER A 209 25.98 5.63 -8.16
N ALA A 210 25.66 6.94 -8.08
CA ALA A 210 24.47 7.40 -7.35
C ALA A 210 23.16 6.85 -7.90
N LEU A 211 23.07 6.69 -9.23
CA LEU A 211 21.88 6.11 -9.88
C LEU A 211 21.71 4.64 -9.51
N ASP A 212 22.77 3.85 -9.63
CA ASP A 212 22.75 2.42 -9.34
C ASP A 212 22.50 2.17 -7.86
N VAL A 213 23.17 2.91 -6.96
CA VAL A 213 22.95 2.83 -5.52
C VAL A 213 21.51 3.18 -5.15
N ALA A 214 20.92 4.21 -5.75
CA ALA A 214 19.51 4.56 -5.49
C ALA A 214 18.58 3.41 -5.93
N ILE A 215 18.80 2.85 -7.12
CA ILE A 215 18.01 1.74 -7.66
C ILE A 215 18.13 0.50 -6.77
N GLU A 216 19.34 0.08 -6.41
CA GLU A 216 19.58 -1.10 -5.57
C GLU A 216 18.99 -0.93 -4.17
N THR A 217 19.10 0.26 -3.60
CA THR A 217 18.54 0.56 -2.27
C THR A 217 17.02 0.46 -2.29
N ILE A 218 16.36 1.01 -3.31
CA ILE A 218 14.91 0.91 -3.46
C ILE A 218 14.50 -0.55 -3.69
N GLN A 219 15.21 -1.29 -4.53
CA GLN A 219 14.93 -2.71 -4.79
C GLN A 219 14.99 -3.54 -3.51
N LYS A 220 16.04 -3.36 -2.68
CA LYS A 220 16.16 -4.04 -1.39
C LYS A 220 15.03 -3.69 -0.43
N ARG A 221 14.58 -2.43 -0.42
CA ARG A 221 13.48 -1.96 0.44
C ARG A 221 12.14 -2.62 0.10
N ILE A 222 11.86 -2.84 -1.19
CA ILE A 222 10.55 -3.36 -1.63
C ILE A 222 10.54 -4.88 -1.85
N ALA A 223 11.69 -5.54 -1.74
CA ALA A 223 11.78 -6.98 -1.86
C ALA A 223 11.01 -7.64 -0.70
N PRO A 224 10.20 -8.68 -0.97
CA PRO A 224 9.59 -9.45 0.11
C PRO A 224 10.68 -10.09 0.99
N PRO A 225 10.44 -10.28 2.30
CA PRO A 225 11.38 -10.97 3.17
C PRO A 225 11.68 -12.38 2.63
N ALA A 226 12.94 -12.79 2.70
CA ALA A 226 13.46 -13.99 2.05
C ALA A 226 12.80 -15.32 2.52
N ASP A 227 12.09 -15.31 3.64
CA ASP A 227 11.53 -16.53 4.26
C ASP A 227 10.23 -17.07 3.64
N HIS A 228 9.65 -16.40 2.64
CA HIS A 228 8.46 -16.91 1.93
C HIS A 228 8.77 -17.60 0.59
N ALA A 229 10.05 -17.81 0.25
CA ALA A 229 10.46 -18.47 -0.99
C ALA A 229 10.62 -20.01 -0.87
N ALA A 230 10.47 -20.60 0.32
CA ALA A 230 10.72 -22.02 0.58
C ALA A 230 9.45 -22.85 0.88
N THR A 231 8.35 -22.60 0.17
CA THR A 231 7.21 -23.53 0.17
C THR A 231 6.41 -23.42 -1.14
N ARG A 232 6.87 -24.17 -2.15
CA ARG A 232 6.04 -24.67 -3.25
C ARG A 232 6.39 -26.12 -3.50
#